data_AF-A0A7R9A5G9-F1
#
_entry.id   AF-A0A7R9A5G9-F1
#
_cell.length_a   1.000
_cell.length_b   1.000
_cell.length_c   1.000
_cell.angle_alpha   90.00
_cell.angle_beta   90.00
_cell.angle_gamma   90.00
#
_symmetry.space_group_name_H-M   'P 1'
#
loop_
_entity.id
_entity.type
_entity.pdbx_description
1 polymer ?
#
loop_
_entity_poly.entity_id
_entity_poly.type
_entity_poly.pdbx_seq_one_letter_code
_entity_poly.pdbx_strand_id
1 'polypeptide(L)'
;MALREVGAEGIDGTDEVLFPEFVTEAARRRTFRTWLKSSPIKPQDLVDAGFFYTGRSDRVRCFHCGEGLRAWEPGEDPWTEHARWSPQCGHVIRMKGEEFVAQVQRGFLTGVDELPSRVHEGRDQTDSAIHEEQELSGLLAQLWPTSGTVDDPENSCSQRKNDEFDKFGEFVAAQLRAMPVERALLAQIEVQEVLQRVRLTRGHVPLARTDPRPFP
;
A
#
# COMPACT_ATOMS: atom_id res chain seq x y z
N MET A 1 -16.92 -7.99 47.66
CA MET A 1 -16.52 -8.24 46.26
C MET A 1 -17.17 -7.19 45.38
N ALA A 2 -16.47 -6.09 45.11
CA ALA A 2 -16.87 -5.13 44.10
C ALA A 2 -15.92 -5.34 42.91
N LEU A 3 -16.40 -6.04 41.88
CA LEU A 3 -15.71 -6.14 40.60
C LEU A 3 -15.83 -4.77 39.92
N ARG A 4 -14.70 -4.10 39.72
CA ARG A 4 -14.60 -2.94 38.84
C ARG A 4 -14.79 -3.43 37.41
N GLU A 5 -15.80 -2.90 36.75
CA GLU A 5 -16.05 -3.07 35.32
C GLU A 5 -14.91 -2.40 34.53
N VAL A 6 -14.39 -3.15 33.57
CA VAL A 6 -13.38 -2.71 32.59
C VAL A 6 -14.10 -1.86 31.55
N GLY A 7 -13.76 -0.57 31.48
CA GLY A 7 -14.22 0.31 30.42
C GLY A 7 -13.62 -0.12 29.08
N ALA A 8 -14.48 -0.66 28.21
CA ALA A 8 -14.21 -0.77 26.78
C ALA A 8 -14.37 0.63 26.18
N GLU A 9 -13.27 1.39 26.10
CA GLU A 9 -13.24 2.60 25.28
C GLU A 9 -13.26 2.17 23.81
N GLY A 10 -14.46 2.20 23.23
CA GLY A 10 -14.65 2.13 21.80
C GLY A 10 -14.01 3.37 21.16
N ILE A 11 -13.00 3.14 20.33
CA ILE A 11 -12.58 4.07 19.29
C ILE A 11 -13.76 4.23 18.32
N ASP A 12 -14.64 5.18 18.64
CA ASP A 12 -15.66 5.70 17.72
C ASP A 12 -14.91 6.33 16.55
N GLY A 13 -14.95 5.66 15.40
CA GLY A 13 -14.44 6.17 14.14
C GLY A 13 -15.31 7.36 13.73
N THR A 14 -14.98 8.54 14.23
CA THR A 14 -15.70 9.77 13.99
C THR A 14 -15.82 10.00 12.49
N ASP A 15 -17.05 10.16 11.97
CA ASP A 15 -17.36 10.63 10.60
C ASP A 15 -16.95 12.10 10.38
N GLU A 16 -15.93 12.57 11.10
CA GLU A 16 -15.41 13.90 10.96
C GLU A 16 -14.56 13.97 9.69
N VAL A 17 -14.87 14.96 8.85
CA VAL A 17 -14.12 15.24 7.63
C VAL A 17 -12.92 16.11 7.98
N LEU A 18 -11.69 15.62 7.74
CA LEU A 18 -10.47 16.37 8.06
C LEU A 18 -10.21 17.59 7.17
N PHE A 19 -10.67 17.57 5.92
CA PHE A 19 -10.53 18.70 4.99
C PHE A 19 -11.88 19.10 4.37
N PRO A 20 -12.72 19.86 5.11
CA PRO A 20 -14.06 20.26 4.67
C PRO A 20 -14.09 21.02 3.33
N GLU A 21 -13.04 21.78 3.02
CA GLU A 21 -12.89 22.54 1.77
C GLU A 21 -12.82 21.63 0.52
N PHE A 22 -12.49 20.35 0.70
CA PHE A 22 -12.34 19.35 -0.36
C PHE A 22 -13.44 18.28 -0.37
N VAL A 23 -14.55 18.49 0.36
CA VAL A 23 -15.73 17.62 0.35
C VAL A 23 -16.33 17.49 -1.05
N THR A 24 -16.42 18.61 -1.77
CA THR A 24 -16.98 18.59 -3.13
C THR A 24 -15.95 18.08 -4.13
N GLU A 25 -16.40 17.21 -5.02
CA GLU A 25 -15.59 16.68 -6.13
C GLU A 25 -14.99 17.82 -6.97
N ALA A 26 -15.78 18.87 -7.24
CA ALA A 26 -15.32 20.05 -7.99
C ALA A 26 -14.16 20.78 -7.29
N ALA A 27 -14.16 20.86 -5.94
CA ALA A 27 -13.04 21.44 -5.20
C ALA A 27 -11.77 20.58 -5.35
N ARG A 28 -11.89 19.25 -5.19
CA ARG A 28 -10.75 18.32 -5.40
C ARG A 28 -10.21 18.40 -6.81
N ARG A 29 -11.07 18.33 -7.82
CA ARG A 29 -10.69 18.43 -9.25
C ARG A 29 -9.87 19.68 -9.56
N ARG A 30 -10.19 20.83 -8.95
CA ARG A 30 -9.45 22.08 -9.17
C ARG A 30 -7.99 22.00 -8.71
N THR A 31 -7.65 21.12 -7.77
CA THR A 31 -6.28 20.95 -7.29
C THR A 31 -5.37 20.28 -8.33
N PHE A 32 -5.92 19.45 -9.23
CA PHE A 32 -5.18 18.69 -10.23
C PHE A 32 -4.79 19.49 -11.50
N ARG A 33 -4.93 20.81 -11.50
CA ARG A 33 -4.58 21.66 -12.67
C ARG A 33 -3.14 21.50 -13.15
N THR A 34 -2.23 21.24 -12.22
CA THR A 34 -0.79 21.06 -12.47
C THR A 34 -0.34 19.61 -12.25
N TRP A 35 -1.27 18.65 -12.33
CA TRP A 35 -0.94 17.23 -12.20
C TRP A 35 0.02 16.78 -13.31
N LEU A 36 0.92 15.87 -12.95
CA LEU A 36 1.97 15.39 -13.85
C LEU A 36 1.33 14.64 -15.03
N LYS A 37 1.59 15.11 -16.26
CA LYS A 37 1.08 14.47 -17.49
C LYS A 37 1.63 13.05 -17.68
N SER A 38 2.78 12.75 -17.09
CA SER A 38 3.44 11.44 -17.11
C SER A 38 2.94 10.49 -16.01
N SER A 39 2.05 10.94 -15.11
CA SER A 39 1.52 10.07 -14.06
C SER A 39 0.72 8.92 -14.69
N PRO A 40 0.89 7.68 -14.20
CA PRO A 40 0.12 6.54 -14.69
C PRO A 40 -1.36 6.60 -14.27
N ILE A 41 -1.70 7.41 -13.27
CA ILE A 41 -3.05 7.52 -12.71
C ILE A 41 -3.74 8.79 -13.20
N LYS A 42 -5.00 8.65 -13.62
CA LYS A 42 -5.79 9.79 -14.08
C LYS A 42 -6.27 10.60 -12.88
N PRO A 43 -6.25 11.95 -12.96
CA PRO A 43 -6.82 12.81 -11.94
C PRO A 43 -8.26 12.48 -11.55
N GLN A 44 -9.08 12.04 -12.50
CA GLN A 44 -10.47 11.68 -12.24
C GLN A 44 -10.59 10.55 -11.21
N ASP A 45 -9.81 9.48 -11.40
CA ASP A 45 -9.88 8.29 -10.55
C ASP A 45 -9.47 8.62 -9.11
N LEU A 46 -8.47 9.50 -8.95
CA LEU A 46 -8.04 10.03 -7.66
C LEU A 46 -9.14 10.88 -7.01
N VAL A 47 -9.74 11.81 -7.77
CA VAL A 47 -10.81 12.69 -7.30
C VAL A 47 -12.02 11.89 -6.82
N ASP A 48 -12.41 10.84 -7.55
CA ASP A 48 -13.52 9.96 -7.22
C ASP A 48 -13.24 9.18 -5.93
N ALA A 49 -12.03 8.65 -5.80
CA ALA A 49 -11.53 7.99 -4.58
C ALA A 49 -11.39 8.94 -3.37
N GLY A 50 -11.70 10.23 -3.52
CA GLY A 50 -11.71 11.21 -2.42
C GLY A 50 -10.40 11.97 -2.27
N PHE A 51 -9.47 11.85 -3.22
CA PHE A 51 -8.17 12.50 -3.16
C PHE A 51 -8.16 13.91 -3.76
N PHE A 52 -7.41 14.81 -3.15
CA PHE A 52 -6.99 16.09 -3.73
C PHE A 52 -5.46 16.14 -3.86
N TYR A 53 -4.98 16.86 -4.86
CA TYR A 53 -3.55 17.02 -5.11
C TYR A 53 -2.93 18.04 -4.16
N THR A 54 -1.78 17.69 -3.57
CA THR A 54 -1.05 18.57 -2.64
C THR A 54 -0.20 19.63 -3.34
N GLY A 55 -0.09 19.59 -4.68
CA GLY A 55 0.75 20.50 -5.45
C GLY A 55 2.22 20.10 -5.55
N ARG A 56 2.61 18.94 -4.99
CA ARG A 56 4.00 18.44 -5.00
C ARG A 56 4.09 17.01 -5.54
N SER A 57 4.93 16.82 -6.56
CA SER A 57 5.19 15.50 -7.18
C SER A 57 3.87 14.78 -7.54
N ASP A 58 3.68 13.53 -7.15
CA ASP A 58 2.44 12.78 -7.31
C ASP A 58 1.69 12.56 -5.98
N ARG A 59 1.97 13.42 -4.98
CA ARG A 59 1.41 13.28 -3.63
C ARG A 59 -0.04 13.78 -3.57
N VAL A 60 -0.94 12.95 -3.07
CA VAL A 60 -2.35 13.27 -2.86
C VAL A 60 -2.78 13.03 -1.41
N ARG A 61 -3.90 13.62 -0.98
CA ARG A 61 -4.51 13.38 0.34
C ARG A 61 -6.01 13.18 0.25
N CYS A 62 -6.56 12.29 1.08
CA CYS A 62 -8.01 12.13 1.18
C CYS A 62 -8.63 13.33 1.92
N PHE A 63 -9.77 13.84 1.45
CA PHE A 63 -10.49 14.90 2.16
C PHE A 63 -11.12 14.44 3.48
N HIS A 64 -11.49 13.16 3.59
CA HIS A 64 -12.22 12.60 4.74
C HIS A 64 -11.24 12.15 5.82
N CYS A 65 -10.43 11.12 5.57
CA CYS A 65 -9.51 10.56 6.56
C CYS A 65 -8.10 11.19 6.56
N GLY A 66 -7.80 12.06 5.59
CA GLY A 66 -6.51 12.73 5.49
C GLY A 66 -5.31 11.88 5.06
N GLU A 67 -5.50 10.58 4.85
CA GLU A 67 -4.44 9.65 4.43
C GLU A 67 -3.75 10.12 3.15
N GLY A 68 -2.43 10.02 3.13
CA GLY A 68 -1.58 10.59 2.07
C GLY A 68 -0.88 9.53 1.24
N LEU A 69 -1.15 9.49 -0.06
CA LEU A 69 -0.58 8.52 -1.00
C LEU A 69 0.34 9.19 -2.04
N ARG A 70 1.32 8.44 -2.55
CA ARG A 70 2.32 8.87 -3.55
C ARG A 70 2.99 7.65 -4.20
N ALA A 71 3.90 7.91 -5.12
CA ALA A 71 4.66 6.89 -5.85
C ALA A 71 3.73 5.92 -6.60
N TRP A 72 2.76 6.49 -7.31
CA TRP A 72 1.73 5.74 -8.01
C TRP A 72 2.32 4.93 -9.17
N GLU A 73 1.99 3.65 -9.21
CA GLU A 73 2.46 2.71 -10.23
C GLU A 73 1.39 2.42 -11.31
N PRO A 74 1.80 2.02 -12.52
CA PRO A 74 0.86 1.57 -13.54
C PRO A 74 0.02 0.38 -13.06
N GLY A 75 -1.31 0.50 -13.17
CA GLY A 75 -2.25 -0.56 -12.80
C GLY A 75 -2.78 -0.46 -11.37
N GLU A 76 -2.27 0.45 -10.55
CA GLU A 76 -2.85 0.72 -9.23
C GLU A 76 -4.24 1.38 -9.36
N ASP A 77 -5.16 0.93 -8.52
CA ASP A 77 -6.51 1.50 -8.42
C ASP A 77 -6.61 2.39 -7.17
N PRO A 78 -6.92 3.68 -7.30
CA PRO A 78 -7.00 4.59 -6.16
C PRO A 78 -7.95 4.15 -5.05
N TRP A 79 -9.06 3.48 -5.36
CA TRP A 79 -9.97 2.97 -4.34
C TRP A 79 -9.37 1.82 -3.54
N THR A 80 -8.66 0.94 -4.23
CA THR A 80 -7.96 -0.19 -3.61
C THR A 80 -6.85 0.31 -2.71
N GLU A 81 -5.98 1.22 -3.18
CA GLU A 81 -4.94 1.80 -2.34
C GLU A 81 -5.53 2.54 -1.13
N HIS A 82 -6.61 3.28 -1.34
CA HIS A 82 -7.28 3.97 -0.24
C HIS A 82 -7.83 3.00 0.82
N ALA A 83 -8.49 1.91 0.40
CA ALA A 83 -8.97 0.88 1.32
C ALA A 83 -7.83 0.08 1.98
N ARG A 84 -6.69 -0.08 1.28
CA ARG A 84 -5.49 -0.75 1.78
C ARG A 84 -4.87 0.03 2.93
N TRP A 85 -4.68 1.34 2.75
CA TRP A 85 -3.97 2.19 3.71
C TRP A 85 -4.88 2.84 4.77
N SER A 86 -6.16 3.03 4.48
CA SER A 86 -7.13 3.61 5.41
C SER A 86 -8.47 2.85 5.40
N PRO A 87 -8.51 1.59 5.91
CA PRO A 87 -9.71 0.76 5.87
C PRO A 87 -10.89 1.32 6.68
N GLN A 88 -10.64 2.20 7.64
CA GLN A 88 -11.67 2.84 8.46
C GLN A 88 -12.16 4.18 7.86
N CYS A 89 -11.68 4.57 6.67
CA CYS A 89 -12.09 5.82 6.04
C CYS A 89 -13.59 5.82 5.73
N GLY A 90 -14.34 6.76 6.31
CA GLY A 90 -15.78 6.89 6.11
C GLY A 90 -16.16 7.17 4.66
N HIS A 91 -15.30 7.84 3.87
CA HIS A 91 -15.52 8.00 2.42
C HIS A 91 -15.42 6.67 1.66
N VAL A 92 -14.42 5.84 1.95
CA VAL A 92 -14.26 4.52 1.33
C VAL A 92 -15.42 3.61 1.67
N ILE A 93 -15.75 3.50 2.96
CA ILE A 93 -16.86 2.68 3.44
C ILE A 93 -18.18 3.13 2.79
N ARG A 94 -18.45 4.44 2.75
CA ARG A 94 -19.68 4.99 2.15
C ARG A 94 -19.80 4.72 0.66
N MET A 95 -18.68 4.78 -0.08
CA MET A 95 -18.71 4.70 -1.55
C MET A 95 -18.49 3.29 -2.10
N LYS A 96 -17.77 2.43 -1.38
CA LYS A 96 -17.39 1.08 -1.83
C LYS A 96 -17.96 -0.04 -0.96
N GLY A 97 -18.36 0.24 0.27
CA GLY A 97 -18.89 -0.73 1.23
C GLY A 97 -17.81 -1.45 2.04
N GLU A 98 -18.20 -1.99 3.19
CA GLU A 98 -17.29 -2.70 4.10
C GLU A 98 -16.74 -4.00 3.51
N GLU A 99 -17.51 -4.73 2.69
CA GLU A 99 -17.05 -5.98 2.06
C GLU A 99 -15.88 -5.74 1.10
N PHE A 100 -15.92 -4.64 0.34
CA PHE A 100 -14.80 -4.24 -0.51
C PHE A 100 -13.53 -4.01 0.33
N VAL A 101 -13.65 -3.25 1.43
CA VAL A 101 -12.53 -3.00 2.34
C VAL A 101 -12.00 -4.31 2.92
N ALA A 102 -12.88 -5.18 3.40
CA ALA A 102 -12.50 -6.47 3.96
C ALA A 102 -11.81 -7.38 2.92
N GLN A 103 -12.23 -7.35 1.65
CA GLN A 103 -11.56 -8.06 0.57
C GLN A 103 -10.15 -7.52 0.30
N VAL A 104 -9.99 -6.21 0.19
CA VAL A 104 -8.67 -5.57 -0.01
C VAL A 104 -7.73 -5.89 1.14
N GLN A 105 -8.21 -5.79 2.38
CA GLN A 105 -7.42 -6.12 3.58
C GLN A 105 -7.02 -7.60 3.64
N ARG A 106 -7.91 -8.53 3.24
CA ARG A 106 -7.57 -9.96 3.13
C ARG A 106 -6.44 -10.18 2.12
N GLY A 107 -6.56 -9.62 0.91
CA GLY A 107 -5.54 -9.75 -0.14
C GLY A 107 -4.16 -9.31 0.34
N PHE A 108 -4.11 -8.15 0.98
CA PHE A 108 -2.88 -7.57 1.54
C PHE A 108 -2.22 -8.48 2.60
N LEU A 109 -2.98 -9.02 3.55
CA LEU A 109 -2.43 -9.89 4.60
C LEU A 109 -2.00 -11.26 4.08
N THR A 110 -2.59 -11.73 2.98
CA THR A 110 -2.28 -13.05 2.41
C THR A 110 -1.12 -13.05 1.42
N GLY A 111 -0.64 -11.86 1.00
CA GLY A 111 0.49 -11.73 0.07
C GLY A 111 0.19 -12.23 -1.34
N VAL A 112 -1.08 -12.27 -1.74
CA VAL A 112 -1.50 -12.55 -3.12
C VAL A 112 -2.06 -11.26 -3.71
N ASP A 113 -1.33 -10.66 -4.65
CA ASP A 113 -1.75 -9.49 -5.42
C ASP A 113 -2.82 -9.84 -6.47
N GLU A 114 -3.83 -10.65 -6.11
CA GLU A 114 -5.01 -10.84 -6.95
C GLU A 114 -6.06 -9.79 -6.59
N LEU A 115 -5.97 -8.64 -7.27
CA LEU A 115 -6.97 -7.59 -7.25
C LEU A 115 -8.31 -8.12 -7.78
N PRO A 116 -9.47 -7.82 -7.15
CA PRO A 116 -10.77 -8.25 -7.66
C PRO A 116 -11.03 -7.63 -9.03
N SER A 117 -10.89 -8.46 -10.07
CA SER A 117 -11.12 -8.08 -11.45
C SER A 117 -12.62 -7.91 -11.70
N ARG A 118 -12.99 -6.74 -12.22
CA ARG A 118 -14.31 -6.42 -12.74
C ARG A 118 -14.69 -7.44 -13.82
N VAL A 119 -15.82 -8.12 -13.65
CA VAL A 119 -16.35 -9.08 -14.63
C VAL A 119 -16.66 -8.34 -15.93
N HIS A 120 -15.93 -8.67 -17.01
CA HIS A 120 -16.33 -8.39 -18.38
C HIS A 120 -16.10 -9.65 -19.23
N GLU A 121 -17.21 -10.22 -19.72
CA GLU A 121 -17.22 -11.35 -20.65
C GLU A 121 -16.77 -10.92 -22.05
N GLY A 122 -15.78 -11.67 -22.58
CA GLY A 122 -15.63 -12.02 -24.00
C GLY A 122 -14.84 -11.08 -24.92
N ARG A 123 -13.63 -11.50 -25.35
CA ARG A 123 -13.37 -12.11 -26.70
C ARG A 123 -11.86 -12.33 -26.94
N ASP A 124 -11.53 -13.50 -27.50
CA ASP A 124 -10.20 -14.01 -27.85
C ASP A 124 -9.36 -13.13 -28.80
N GLN A 125 -8.03 -13.12 -28.62
CA GLN A 125 -7.04 -13.76 -29.52
C GLN A 125 -5.57 -13.37 -29.16
N THR A 126 -4.76 -14.40 -28.89
CA THR A 126 -3.32 -14.61 -29.20
C THR A 126 -2.38 -13.39 -29.36
N ASP A 127 -1.22 -13.37 -28.67
CA ASP A 127 0.03 -13.88 -29.26
C ASP A 127 1.20 -13.93 -28.26
N SER A 128 2.16 -14.75 -28.66
CA SER A 128 3.38 -15.26 -28.04
C SER A 128 4.47 -14.19 -27.83
N ALA A 129 5.22 -14.26 -26.71
CA ALA A 129 6.69 -14.20 -26.67
C ALA A 129 7.23 -14.00 -25.23
N ILE A 130 7.84 -15.05 -24.71
CA ILE A 130 8.77 -15.00 -23.57
C ILE A 130 10.17 -14.86 -24.17
N HIS A 131 10.87 -13.76 -23.90
CA HIS A 131 12.34 -13.66 -23.97
C HIS A 131 12.81 -12.24 -23.59
N GLU A 132 13.03 -11.93 -22.30
CA GLU A 132 13.94 -10.81 -21.92
C GLU A 132 14.41 -10.77 -20.45
N GLU A 133 14.41 -11.88 -19.71
CA GLU A 133 14.82 -11.87 -18.29
C GLU A 133 16.32 -12.05 -18.03
N GLN A 134 17.18 -12.10 -19.05
CA GLN A 134 18.63 -12.31 -18.87
C GLN A 134 19.51 -11.06 -18.95
N GLU A 135 18.98 -9.91 -19.34
CA GLU A 135 19.75 -8.64 -19.39
C GLU A 135 19.71 -7.86 -18.05
N LEU A 136 18.74 -8.16 -17.17
CA LEU A 136 18.55 -7.41 -15.91
C LEU A 136 19.53 -7.75 -14.79
N SER A 137 20.33 -8.82 -14.89
CA SER A 137 21.35 -9.13 -13.88
C SER A 137 22.67 -8.33 -14.07
N GLY A 138 22.94 -7.80 -15.26
CA GLY A 138 24.17 -7.05 -15.57
C GLY A 138 24.09 -5.54 -15.32
N LEU A 139 22.89 -4.96 -15.39
CA LEU A 139 22.67 -3.53 -15.16
C LEU A 139 22.56 -3.18 -13.67
N LEU A 140 22.09 -4.10 -12.83
CA LEU A 140 21.99 -3.91 -11.38
C LEU A 140 23.36 -3.81 -10.69
N ALA A 141 24.43 -4.32 -11.31
CA ALA A 141 25.80 -4.21 -10.80
C ALA A 141 26.44 -2.81 -11.04
N GLN A 142 25.78 -1.91 -11.78
CA GLN A 142 26.25 -0.54 -12.04
C GLN A 142 25.57 0.51 -11.15
N LEU A 143 24.58 0.10 -10.32
CA LEU A 143 23.78 1.00 -9.49
C LEU A 143 24.24 1.10 -8.03
N TRP A 144 25.37 0.47 -7.66
CA TRP A 144 26.04 0.76 -6.39
C TRP A 144 27.51 1.12 -6.62
N PRO A 145 27.83 2.40 -6.87
CA PRO A 145 29.20 2.88 -6.77
C PRO A 145 29.61 2.86 -5.30
N THR A 146 30.72 2.17 -5.01
CA THR A 146 31.39 2.24 -3.72
C THR A 146 31.80 3.68 -3.42
N SER A 147 31.39 4.19 -2.27
CA SER A 147 31.93 5.32 -1.51
C SER A 147 32.98 6.20 -2.22
N GLY A 148 32.59 7.42 -2.62
CA GLY A 148 33.52 8.45 -3.11
C GLY A 148 32.86 9.83 -3.19
N THR A 149 33.43 10.78 -2.47
CA THR A 149 33.02 12.18 -2.28
C THR A 149 33.11 13.02 -3.56
N VAL A 150 32.06 13.78 -3.89
CA VAL A 150 32.14 14.98 -4.76
C VAL A 150 31.16 16.04 -4.28
N ASP A 151 31.67 17.26 -4.15
CA ASP A 151 30.97 18.49 -3.77
C ASP A 151 29.95 18.94 -4.84
N ASP A 152 28.67 19.06 -4.48
CA ASP A 152 27.64 19.70 -5.32
C ASP A 152 27.27 21.10 -4.77
N PRO A 153 27.60 22.17 -5.49
CA PRO A 153 27.28 23.54 -5.10
C PRO A 153 25.97 23.96 -5.76
N GLU A 154 24.82 23.59 -5.19
CA GLU A 154 23.57 24.33 -5.42
C GLU A 154 22.60 24.16 -4.25
N ASN A 155 23.00 24.81 -3.16
CA ASN A 155 22.12 25.22 -2.09
C ASN A 155 21.11 26.25 -2.62
N SER A 156 19.95 25.74 -3.04
CA SER A 156 18.67 26.45 -2.99
C SER A 156 17.54 25.48 -2.66
N CYS A 157 17.72 24.72 -1.58
CA CYS A 157 16.64 23.97 -0.93
C CYS A 157 16.43 24.51 0.48
N SER A 158 16.26 25.84 0.56
CA SER A 158 16.10 26.58 1.81
C SER A 158 14.64 26.65 2.25
N GLN A 159 13.94 25.52 2.24
CA GLN A 159 12.63 25.34 2.90
C GLN A 159 12.32 23.86 3.19
N ARG A 160 13.36 23.06 3.47
CA ARG A 160 13.23 21.75 4.12
C ARG A 160 13.07 21.93 5.62
N LYS A 161 11.85 22.20 6.11
CA LYS A 161 11.46 21.93 7.52
C LYS A 161 9.96 21.64 7.60
N ASN A 162 9.64 20.42 8.06
CA ASN A 162 8.34 20.01 8.61
C ASN A 162 7.21 19.63 7.64
N ASP A 163 7.40 18.69 6.71
CA ASP A 163 6.29 17.81 6.36
C ASP A 163 6.24 16.61 7.33
N GLU A 164 5.08 16.41 7.94
CA GLU A 164 4.79 15.32 8.88
C GLU A 164 5.09 13.94 8.30
N PHE A 165 5.01 13.83 6.97
CA PHE A 165 5.29 12.63 6.21
C PHE A 165 6.78 12.23 6.26
N ASP A 166 7.71 13.19 6.15
CA ASP A 166 9.15 12.90 6.21
C ASP A 166 9.61 12.64 7.65
N LYS A 167 8.89 13.16 8.67
CA LYS A 167 9.20 12.90 10.09
C LYS A 167 9.03 11.44 10.49
N PHE A 168 7.96 10.77 10.03
CA PHE A 168 7.74 9.36 10.34
C PHE A 168 8.77 8.47 9.65
N GLY A 169 9.04 8.72 8.36
CA GLY A 169 10.09 8.02 7.61
C GLY A 169 11.48 8.22 8.23
N GLU A 170 11.81 9.44 8.65
CA GLU A 170 13.07 9.74 9.33
C GLU A 170 13.16 9.09 10.71
N PHE A 171 12.05 9.02 11.46
CA PHE A 171 11.99 8.35 12.76
C PHE A 171 12.18 6.83 12.64
N VAL A 172 11.50 6.18 11.68
CA VAL A 172 11.68 4.74 11.42
C VAL A 172 13.10 4.47 10.91
N ALA A 173 13.61 5.27 9.98
CA ALA A 173 14.98 5.14 9.49
C ALA A 173 16.02 5.41 10.59
N ALA A 174 15.77 6.34 11.52
CA ALA A 174 16.64 6.59 12.66
C ALA A 174 16.63 5.41 13.65
N GLN A 175 15.47 4.83 13.93
CA GLN A 175 15.37 3.64 14.78
C GLN A 175 16.07 2.43 14.16
N LEU A 176 15.90 2.20 12.85
CA LEU A 176 16.58 1.13 12.14
C LEU A 176 18.11 1.35 12.09
N ARG A 177 18.56 2.59 11.87
CA ARG A 177 19.99 2.96 11.92
C ARG A 177 20.59 2.83 13.31
N ALA A 178 19.79 3.03 14.35
CA ALA A 178 20.21 2.95 15.75
C ALA A 178 19.99 1.56 16.39
N MET A 179 19.46 0.58 15.65
CA MET A 179 19.21 -0.75 16.19
C MET A 179 20.54 -1.51 16.35
N PRO A 180 20.91 -1.94 17.58
CA PRO A 180 22.07 -2.81 17.75
C PRO A 180 21.87 -4.10 16.93
N VAL A 181 22.93 -4.57 16.28
CA VAL A 181 22.88 -5.76 15.40
C VAL A 181 22.27 -6.98 16.11
N GLU A 182 22.48 -7.12 17.42
CA GLU A 182 21.87 -8.16 18.25
C GLU A 182 20.34 -8.08 18.29
N ARG A 183 19.76 -6.88 18.37
CA ARG A 183 18.31 -6.67 18.31
C ARG A 183 17.74 -6.89 16.91
N ALA A 184 18.48 -6.51 15.87
CA ALA A 184 18.08 -6.78 14.49
C ALA A 184 18.03 -8.29 14.22
N LEU A 185 19.01 -9.04 14.75
CA LEU A 185 19.06 -10.49 14.63
C LEU A 185 17.92 -11.17 15.42
N LEU A 186 17.63 -10.70 16.63
CA LEU A 186 16.49 -11.21 17.41
C LEU A 186 15.15 -10.95 16.72
N ALA A 187 14.94 -9.74 16.18
CA ALA A 187 13.74 -9.44 15.39
C ALA A 187 13.64 -10.34 14.14
N GLN A 188 14.77 -10.61 13.48
CA GLN A 188 14.82 -11.51 12.34
C GLN A 188 14.51 -12.97 12.72
N ILE A 189 14.97 -13.43 13.88
CA ILE A 189 14.64 -14.75 14.43
C ILE A 189 13.14 -14.85 14.72
N GLU A 190 12.55 -13.84 15.38
CA GLU A 190 11.10 -13.81 15.67
C GLU A 190 10.26 -13.85 14.38
N VAL A 191 10.64 -13.07 13.37
CA VAL A 191 9.98 -13.12 12.05
C VAL A 191 10.11 -14.51 11.42
N GLN A 192 11.28 -15.14 11.50
CA GLN A 192 11.47 -16.48 10.98
C GLN A 192 10.66 -17.54 11.75
N GLU A 193 10.51 -17.43 13.07
CA GLU A 193 9.65 -18.31 13.85
C GLU A 193 8.18 -18.17 13.48
N VAL A 194 7.69 -16.93 13.32
CA VAL A 194 6.31 -16.67 12.90
C VAL A 194 6.06 -17.29 11.52
N LEU A 195 6.98 -17.10 10.58
CA LEU A 195 6.88 -17.69 9.24
C LEU A 195 6.94 -19.23 9.27
N GLN A 196 7.75 -19.82 10.14
CA GLN A 196 7.80 -21.27 10.33
C GLN A 196 6.50 -21.81 10.94
N ARG A 197 5.91 -21.13 11.94
CA ARG A 197 4.62 -21.51 12.52
C ARG A 197 3.50 -21.46 11.48
N VAL A 198 3.46 -20.40 10.67
CA VAL A 198 2.51 -20.28 9.55
C VAL A 198 2.69 -21.40 8.52
N ARG A 199 3.93 -21.82 8.22
CA ARG A 199 4.23 -22.97 7.34
C ARG A 199 3.74 -24.29 7.93
N LEU A 200 3.92 -24.53 9.23
CA LEU A 200 3.49 -25.75 9.90
C LEU A 200 1.96 -25.86 9.97
N THR A 201 1.25 -24.74 10.16
CA THR A 201 -0.22 -24.72 10.15
C THR A 201 -0.84 -24.90 8.76
N ARG A 202 -0.05 -24.73 7.68
CA ARG A 202 -0.46 -24.96 6.28
C ARG A 202 -0.15 -26.37 5.78
N GLY A 203 0.32 -27.29 6.64
CA GLY A 203 0.74 -28.63 6.26
C GLY A 203 -0.07 -29.77 6.89
N HIS A 204 -1.31 -29.99 6.45
CA HIS A 204 -1.89 -31.35 6.31
C HIS A 204 -3.17 -31.31 5.44
N VAL A 205 -3.02 -31.55 4.13
CA VAL A 205 -4.12 -32.07 3.31
C VAL A 205 -3.93 -33.59 3.28
N PRO A 206 -4.82 -34.40 3.87
CA PRO A 206 -4.78 -35.84 3.67
C PRO A 206 -4.99 -36.13 2.18
N LEU A 207 -3.99 -36.69 1.53
CA LEU A 207 -4.17 -37.29 0.20
C LEU A 207 -5.23 -38.39 0.35
N ALA A 208 -6.42 -38.14 -0.18
CA ALA A 208 -7.47 -39.15 -0.27
C ALA A 208 -6.91 -40.35 -1.02
N ARG A 209 -6.83 -41.50 -0.32
CA ARG A 209 -6.52 -42.78 -0.95
C ARG A 209 -7.62 -43.09 -1.96
N THR A 210 -7.29 -43.01 -3.24
CA THR A 210 -8.16 -43.55 -4.29
C THR A 210 -8.05 -45.07 -4.24
N ASP A 211 -9.13 -45.73 -3.83
CA ASP A 211 -9.28 -47.18 -3.95
C ASP A 211 -9.21 -47.60 -5.43
N PRO A 212 -8.39 -48.59 -5.80
CA PRO A 212 -8.43 -49.16 -7.14
C PRO A 212 -9.69 -50.03 -7.26
N ARG A 213 -10.65 -49.60 -8.08
CA ARG A 213 -11.74 -50.48 -8.53
C ARG A 213 -11.16 -51.61 -9.39
N PRO A 214 -11.57 -52.87 -9.20
CA PRO A 214 -11.33 -53.90 -10.19
C PRO A 214 -12.34 -53.72 -11.34
N PHE A 215 -11.85 -53.62 -12.57
CA PHE A 215 -12.70 -53.70 -13.76
C PHE A 215 -13.07 -55.17 -14.05
N PRO A 216 -14.29 -55.44 -14.56
CA PRO A 216 -14.74 -56.76 -14.99
C PRO A 216 -14.08 -57.24 -16.28
#